data_AF-A0A9X2GDP2-F1
#
_entry.id   AF-A0A9X2GDP2-F1
#
_cell.length_a   1.000
_cell.length_b   1.000
_cell.length_c   1.000
_cell.angle_alpha   90.00
_cell.angle_beta   90.00
_cell.angle_gamma   90.00
#
_symmetry.space_group_name_H-M   'P 1'
#
loop_
_entity.id
_entity.type
_entity.pdbx_description
1 polymer ?
#
loop_
_entity_poly.entity_id
_entity_poly.type
_entity_poly.pdbx_seq_one_letter_code
_entity_poly.pdbx_strand_id
1 'polypeptide(L)'
;MTSTPPPSQPGPVTEAGPTPGREPPPGQVWRLQDEAEQATGVDACPAGWPRPQHDGLPLPWVTPVLDRVAYWAQIHGGRLLACQHEWLCQVCGLGLPVQALVLANTDGELVTDAGLHRRCALLSLTVCEGLSPSLLVAQVTRADLRHKGHPLAEQPDASWQRWELAPQVHASAPRVGTPAAARLLEPHRHPSPAEPASTPAHLPTPSRSRP
;
A
#
# COMPACT_ATOMS: atom_id res chain seq x y z
N MET A 1 -21.93 -67.23 -15.65
CA MET A 1 -22.27 -65.79 -15.65
C MET A 1 -21.83 -65.22 -14.31
N THR A 2 -20.63 -64.65 -14.26
CA THR A 2 -20.04 -64.07 -13.05
C THR A 2 -20.31 -62.56 -13.06
N SER A 3 -21.18 -62.09 -12.17
CA SER A 3 -21.45 -60.66 -11.98
C SER A 3 -20.31 -60.01 -11.20
N THR A 4 -19.62 -59.07 -11.83
CA THR A 4 -18.64 -58.19 -11.19
C THR A 4 -19.39 -57.11 -10.39
N PRO A 5 -19.09 -56.90 -9.10
CA PRO A 5 -19.73 -55.84 -8.32
C PRO A 5 -19.24 -54.44 -8.79
N PRO A 6 -20.08 -53.41 -8.70
CA PRO A 6 -19.71 -52.05 -9.10
C PRO A 6 -18.69 -51.45 -8.13
N PRO A 7 -17.82 -50.53 -8.60
CA PRO A 7 -16.83 -49.87 -7.76
C PRO A 7 -17.52 -48.97 -6.73
N SER A 8 -17.10 -49.12 -5.47
CA SER A 8 -17.54 -48.27 -4.36
C SER A 8 -17.17 -46.81 -4.64
N GLN A 9 -18.16 -45.93 -4.59
CA GLN A 9 -17.91 -44.49 -4.68
C GLN A 9 -17.17 -44.01 -3.42
N PRO A 10 -16.12 -43.19 -3.54
CA PRO A 10 -15.48 -42.57 -2.38
C PRO A 10 -16.48 -41.65 -1.68
N GLY A 11 -16.64 -41.85 -0.37
CA GLY A 11 -17.46 -40.99 0.48
C GLY A 11 -16.93 -39.55 0.52
N PRO A 12 -17.77 -38.58 0.94
CA PRO A 12 -17.37 -37.18 1.06
C PRO A 12 -16.18 -37.08 2.01
N VAL A 13 -15.09 -36.49 1.52
CA VAL A 13 -13.92 -36.16 2.34
C VAL A 13 -14.35 -34.98 3.22
N THR A 14 -14.56 -35.24 4.51
CA THR A 14 -14.71 -34.18 5.49
C THR A 14 -13.35 -33.48 5.58
N GLU A 15 -13.22 -32.28 5.00
CA GLU A 15 -12.03 -31.46 5.20
C GLU A 15 -11.85 -31.22 6.70
N ALA A 16 -10.80 -31.81 7.25
CA ALA A 16 -10.43 -31.57 8.64
C ALA A 16 -10.15 -30.07 8.78
N GLY A 17 -10.90 -29.42 9.67
CA GLY A 17 -10.70 -28.01 9.98
C GLY A 17 -9.22 -27.72 10.32
N PRO A 18 -8.78 -26.45 10.16
CA PRO A 18 -7.38 -26.08 10.36
C PRO A 18 -6.91 -26.55 11.73
N THR A 19 -5.82 -27.33 11.72
CA THR A 19 -5.21 -27.83 12.95
C THR A 19 -4.56 -26.66 13.69
N PRO A 20 -4.96 -26.33 14.92
CA PRO A 20 -4.33 -25.24 15.66
C PRO A 20 -2.83 -25.49 15.82
N GLY A 21 -2.02 -24.51 15.42
CA GLY A 21 -0.56 -24.54 15.55
C GLY A 21 0.22 -24.96 14.30
N ARG A 22 -0.42 -25.29 13.17
CA ARG A 22 0.30 -25.46 11.90
C ARG A 22 0.43 -24.12 11.19
N GLU A 23 1.66 -23.68 10.95
CA GLU A 23 1.92 -22.49 10.15
C GLU A 23 1.38 -22.71 8.73
N PRO A 24 0.53 -21.81 8.20
CA PRO A 24 0.01 -21.91 6.85
C PRO A 24 1.16 -21.91 5.83
N PRO A 25 1.02 -22.61 4.69
CA PRO A 25 2.06 -22.64 3.67
C PRO A 25 2.38 -21.21 3.17
N PRO A 26 3.65 -20.91 2.84
CA PRO A 26 4.03 -19.63 2.26
C PRO A 26 3.16 -19.29 1.04
N GLY A 27 2.66 -18.05 0.99
CA GLY A 27 1.86 -17.56 -0.14
C GLY A 27 0.39 -17.99 -0.14
N GLN A 28 -0.07 -18.71 0.88
CA GLN A 28 -1.50 -19.07 1.05
C GLN A 28 -2.22 -18.22 2.10
N VAL A 29 -1.48 -17.56 3.01
CA VAL A 29 -2.08 -16.82 4.13
C VAL A 29 -3.10 -15.79 3.69
N TRP A 30 -2.79 -15.03 2.64
CA TRP A 30 -3.69 -13.97 2.19
C TRP A 30 -4.99 -14.53 1.58
N ARG A 31 -4.98 -15.74 1.01
CA ARG A 31 -6.22 -16.39 0.54
C ARG A 31 -7.09 -16.84 1.70
N LEU A 32 -6.47 -17.41 2.73
CA LEU A 32 -7.16 -17.78 3.97
C LEU A 32 -7.75 -16.54 4.66
N GLN A 33 -7.04 -15.41 4.61
CA GLN A 33 -7.58 -14.13 5.06
C GLN A 33 -8.78 -13.71 4.21
N ASP A 34 -8.70 -13.70 2.87
CA ASP A 34 -9.82 -13.35 1.99
C ASP A 34 -11.07 -14.22 2.28
N GLU A 35 -10.88 -15.53 2.49
CA GLU A 35 -11.95 -16.46 2.85
C GLU A 35 -12.57 -16.11 4.22
N ALA A 36 -11.74 -15.81 5.22
CA ALA A 36 -12.20 -15.40 6.54
C ALA A 36 -12.93 -14.04 6.51
N GLU A 37 -12.43 -13.07 5.74
CA GLU A 37 -13.06 -11.76 5.53
C GLU A 37 -14.42 -11.92 4.84
N GLN A 38 -14.52 -12.78 3.82
CA GLN A 38 -15.79 -13.08 3.15
C GLN A 38 -16.79 -13.77 4.09
N ALA A 39 -16.32 -14.71 4.91
CA ALA A 39 -17.18 -15.44 5.84
C ALA A 39 -17.70 -14.56 6.99
N THR A 40 -16.90 -13.61 7.45
CA THR A 40 -17.21 -12.79 8.64
C THR A 40 -17.68 -11.36 8.33
N GLY A 41 -17.37 -10.85 7.13
CA GLY A 41 -17.56 -9.45 6.76
C GLY A 41 -16.61 -8.47 7.45
N VAL A 42 -15.55 -8.96 8.12
CA VAL A 42 -14.62 -8.14 8.92
C VAL A 42 -13.23 -8.16 8.30
N ASP A 43 -12.77 -7.02 7.80
CA ASP A 43 -11.38 -6.80 7.39
C ASP A 43 -10.52 -6.56 8.64
N ALA A 44 -9.54 -7.44 8.89
CA ALA A 44 -8.64 -7.34 10.05
C ALA A 44 -7.58 -6.24 9.90
N CYS A 45 -7.35 -5.76 8.67
CA CYS A 45 -6.39 -4.72 8.34
C CYS A 45 -7.00 -3.72 7.33
N PRO A 46 -8.08 -3.00 7.67
CA PRO A 46 -8.82 -2.17 6.72
C PRO A 46 -7.98 -1.01 6.19
N ALA A 47 -8.33 -0.47 5.03
CA ALA A 47 -7.71 0.73 4.50
C ALA A 47 -7.98 1.96 5.39
N GLY A 48 -7.11 2.96 5.34
CA GLY A 48 -7.24 4.24 6.06
C GLY A 48 -6.29 4.42 7.24
N TRP A 49 -6.60 5.44 8.05
CA TRP A 49 -5.90 5.80 9.28
C TRP A 49 -6.88 5.90 10.46
N PRO A 50 -6.47 5.57 11.71
CA PRO A 50 -5.16 5.04 12.09
C PRO A 50 -4.91 3.62 11.54
N ARG A 51 -3.63 3.25 11.36
CA ARG A 51 -3.29 1.87 11.00
C ARG A 51 -3.52 0.97 12.22
N PRO A 52 -4.12 -0.23 12.04
CA PRO A 52 -4.04 -1.29 13.03
C PRO A 52 -2.59 -1.54 13.43
N GLN A 53 -2.38 -1.98 14.66
CA GLN A 53 -1.04 -2.24 15.19
C GLN A 53 -0.90 -3.70 15.61
N HIS A 54 0.31 -4.23 15.47
CA HIS A 54 0.73 -5.51 16.02
C HIS A 54 2.06 -5.29 16.73
N ASP A 55 2.13 -5.62 18.01
CA ASP A 55 3.26 -5.32 18.90
C ASP A 55 3.71 -3.84 18.88
N GLY A 56 2.74 -2.93 18.82
CA GLY A 56 2.98 -1.48 18.78
C GLY A 56 3.45 -0.93 17.43
N LEU A 57 3.67 -1.79 16.44
CA LEU A 57 4.06 -1.39 15.08
C LEU A 57 2.82 -1.30 14.17
N PRO A 58 2.70 -0.25 13.36
CA PRO A 58 1.58 -0.11 12.43
C PRO A 58 1.67 -1.14 11.29
N LEU A 59 0.55 -1.79 11.00
CA LEU A 59 0.42 -2.78 9.94
C LEU A 59 0.21 -2.10 8.57
N PRO A 60 1.12 -2.30 7.60
CA PRO A 60 0.84 -1.98 6.21
C PRO A 60 -0.43 -2.68 5.74
N TRP A 61 -1.21 -2.00 4.90
CA TRP A 61 -2.48 -2.53 4.37
C TRP A 61 -2.28 -3.84 3.59
N VAL A 62 -1.15 -3.98 2.90
CA VAL A 62 -0.78 -5.21 2.18
C VAL A 62 -0.22 -6.32 3.07
N THR A 63 -0.07 -6.13 4.38
CA THR A 63 0.39 -7.20 5.28
C THR A 63 -0.78 -8.12 5.61
N PRO A 64 -0.70 -9.43 5.31
CA PRO A 64 -1.75 -10.35 5.68
C PRO A 64 -1.92 -10.47 7.19
N VAL A 65 -3.17 -10.49 7.65
CA VAL A 65 -3.55 -10.70 9.04
C VAL A 65 -4.59 -11.81 9.09
N LEU A 66 -4.24 -12.92 9.75
CA LEU A 66 -5.13 -14.06 9.95
C LEU A 66 -5.18 -14.37 11.45
N ASP A 67 -6.37 -14.55 12.00
CA ASP A 67 -6.57 -14.82 13.44
C ASP A 67 -5.83 -13.84 14.36
N ARG A 68 -5.80 -12.55 13.99
CA ARG A 68 -5.09 -11.45 14.69
C ARG A 68 -3.56 -11.54 14.68
N VAL A 69 -2.98 -12.48 13.93
CA VAL A 69 -1.54 -12.62 13.72
C VAL A 69 -1.15 -11.92 12.42
N ALA A 70 -0.15 -11.05 12.49
CA ALA A 70 0.42 -10.40 11.32
C ALA A 70 1.53 -11.26 10.70
N TYR A 71 1.43 -11.52 9.40
CA TYR A 71 2.41 -12.31 8.67
C TYR A 71 3.38 -11.39 7.91
N TRP A 72 4.31 -10.78 8.64
CA TRP A 72 5.23 -9.75 8.14
C TRP A 72 6.11 -10.18 6.96
N ALA A 73 6.44 -11.47 6.87
CA ALA A 73 7.23 -12.03 5.77
C ALA A 73 6.38 -12.31 4.51
N GLN A 74 5.07 -12.03 4.55
CA GLN A 74 4.16 -12.27 3.45
C GLN A 74 3.51 -10.96 2.98
N ILE A 75 3.08 -10.98 1.72
CA ILE A 75 2.37 -9.87 1.09
C ILE A 75 1.01 -10.39 0.66
N HIS A 76 -0.02 -9.58 0.90
CA HIS A 76 -1.36 -9.84 0.45
C HIS A 76 -1.46 -9.56 -1.05
N GLY A 77 -1.44 -10.64 -1.85
CA GLY A 77 -1.38 -10.55 -3.31
C GLY A 77 -2.50 -9.72 -3.91
N GLY A 78 -3.76 -9.96 -3.50
CA GLY A 78 -4.92 -9.19 -3.98
C GLY A 78 -4.82 -7.69 -3.69
N ARG A 79 -4.40 -7.30 -2.49
CA ARG A 79 -4.23 -5.89 -2.10
C ARG A 79 -3.05 -5.22 -2.80
N LEU A 80 -1.93 -5.92 -2.98
CA LEU A 80 -0.81 -5.38 -3.76
C LEU A 80 -1.22 -5.16 -5.21
N LEU A 81 -1.95 -6.11 -5.81
CA LEU A 81 -2.51 -5.97 -7.15
C LEU A 81 -3.43 -4.74 -7.22
N ALA A 82 -4.31 -4.56 -6.24
CA ALA A 82 -5.17 -3.37 -6.15
C ALA A 82 -4.33 -2.07 -6.04
N CYS A 83 -3.26 -2.05 -5.23
CA CYS A 83 -2.35 -0.89 -5.19
C CYS A 83 -1.76 -0.56 -6.56
N GLN A 84 -1.34 -1.58 -7.31
CA GLN A 84 -0.76 -1.41 -8.63
C GLN A 84 -1.80 -0.97 -9.66
N HIS A 85 -3.00 -1.53 -9.63
CA HIS A 85 -4.06 -1.27 -10.61
C HIS A 85 -4.73 0.08 -10.39
N GLU A 86 -5.13 0.33 -9.14
CA GLU A 86 -5.96 1.47 -8.77
C GLU A 86 -5.13 2.65 -8.24
N TRP A 87 -3.80 2.54 -8.31
CA TRP A 87 -2.87 3.56 -7.83
C TRP A 87 -3.10 3.89 -6.34
N LEU A 88 -3.12 2.84 -5.50
CA LEU A 88 -3.29 2.95 -4.04
C LEU A 88 -1.97 2.86 -3.30
N CYS A 89 -1.93 3.43 -2.10
CA CYS A 89 -0.78 3.35 -1.23
C CYS A 89 -0.65 1.96 -0.59
N GLN A 90 0.53 1.34 -0.71
CA GLN A 90 0.82 0.02 -0.13
C GLN A 90 0.62 -0.05 1.40
N VAL A 91 0.82 1.08 2.11
CA VAL A 91 0.77 1.10 3.59
C VAL A 91 -0.63 1.40 4.12
N CYS A 92 -1.38 2.32 3.53
CA CYS A 92 -2.68 2.72 4.05
C CYS A 92 -3.87 2.28 3.19
N GLY A 93 -3.64 1.75 1.98
CA GLY A 93 -4.72 1.32 1.08
C GLY A 93 -5.55 2.45 0.47
N LEU A 94 -5.19 3.73 0.70
CA LEU A 94 -5.89 4.88 0.12
C LEU A 94 -5.29 5.30 -1.21
N GLY A 95 -6.08 5.96 -2.06
CA GLY A 95 -5.64 6.49 -3.36
C GLY A 95 -4.43 7.42 -3.24
N LEU A 96 -3.48 7.24 -4.15
CA LEU A 96 -2.30 8.08 -4.27
C LEU A 96 -2.63 9.34 -5.09
N PRO A 97 -2.01 10.49 -4.79
CA PRO A 97 -2.01 11.61 -5.71
C PRO A 97 -1.24 11.24 -7.01
N VAL A 98 -1.31 12.11 -8.01
CA VAL A 98 -0.60 11.94 -9.30
C VAL A 98 0.88 11.59 -9.11
N GLN A 99 1.52 12.20 -8.12
CA GLN A 99 2.91 11.91 -7.76
C GLN A 99 2.99 11.18 -6.41
N ALA A 100 3.45 9.94 -6.44
CA ALA A 100 3.71 9.11 -5.26
C ALA A 100 5.20 9.07 -4.92
N LEU A 101 5.55 8.56 -3.74
CA LEU A 101 6.91 8.12 -3.45
C LEU A 101 7.03 6.62 -3.66
N VAL A 102 8.21 6.17 -4.07
CA VAL A 102 8.60 4.75 -4.11
C VAL A 102 9.98 4.58 -3.50
N LEU A 103 10.25 3.39 -2.98
CA LEU A 103 11.57 2.98 -2.50
C LEU A 103 12.15 1.95 -3.46
N ALA A 104 13.38 2.16 -3.91
CA ALA A 104 14.07 1.30 -4.86
C ALA A 104 15.48 0.92 -4.37
N ASN A 105 16.00 -0.20 -4.83
CA ASN A 105 17.41 -0.55 -4.64
C ASN A 105 18.31 0.29 -5.56
N THR A 106 19.63 0.09 -5.47
CA THR A 106 20.60 0.82 -6.30
C THR A 106 20.52 0.49 -7.79
N ASP A 107 19.90 -0.63 -8.14
CA ASP A 107 19.70 -1.08 -9.52
C ASP A 107 18.39 -0.53 -10.11
N GLY A 108 17.60 0.21 -9.31
CA GLY A 108 16.36 0.84 -9.74
C GLY A 108 15.13 -0.05 -9.62
N GLU A 109 15.27 -1.28 -9.09
CA GLU A 109 14.12 -2.15 -8.79
C GLU A 109 13.41 -1.67 -7.54
N LEU A 110 12.08 -1.61 -7.57
CA LEU A 110 11.31 -1.20 -6.42
C LEU A 110 11.33 -2.28 -5.33
N VAL A 111 11.60 -1.85 -4.09
CA VAL A 111 11.43 -2.68 -2.89
C VAL A 111 9.97 -2.65 -2.43
N THR A 112 9.31 -1.52 -2.68
CA THR A 112 7.88 -1.34 -2.50
C THR A 112 7.25 -1.52 -3.88
N ASP A 113 6.76 -2.70 -4.22
CA ASP A 113 6.11 -3.00 -5.51
C ASP A 113 4.82 -2.18 -5.76
N ALA A 114 4.54 -1.16 -4.94
CA ALA A 114 3.52 -0.14 -5.15
C ALA A 114 3.96 1.22 -4.58
N GLY A 115 3.24 2.27 -4.98
CA GLY A 115 3.49 3.63 -4.51
C GLY A 115 3.11 3.87 -3.04
N LEU A 116 3.67 4.93 -2.48
CA LEU A 116 3.47 5.37 -1.10
C LEU A 116 3.10 6.86 -1.03
N HIS A 117 2.21 7.22 -0.10
CA HIS A 117 2.15 8.60 0.36
C HIS A 117 3.45 8.97 1.08
N ARG A 118 3.82 10.26 1.09
CA ARG A 118 5.02 10.74 1.81
C ARG A 118 5.05 10.30 3.27
N ARG A 119 3.94 10.53 3.99
CA ARG A 119 3.80 10.09 5.39
C ARG A 119 4.00 8.58 5.55
N CYS A 120 3.47 7.79 4.63
CA CYS A 120 3.61 6.34 4.64
C CYS A 120 5.05 5.89 4.38
N ALA A 121 5.74 6.51 3.41
CA ALA A 121 7.15 6.24 3.13
C ALA A 121 8.04 6.58 4.32
N LEU A 122 7.84 7.75 4.94
CA LEU A 122 8.56 8.14 6.15
C LEU A 122 8.30 7.14 7.29
N LEU A 123 7.04 6.73 7.49
CA LEU A 123 6.70 5.73 8.49
C LEU A 123 7.44 4.43 8.23
N SER A 124 7.38 3.88 7.01
CA SER A 124 8.06 2.65 6.64
C SER A 124 9.56 2.72 6.91
N LEU A 125 10.22 3.81 6.51
CA LEU A 125 11.65 4.04 6.76
C LEU A 125 11.99 4.19 8.25
N THR A 126 11.03 4.58 9.08
CA THR A 126 11.23 4.74 10.53
C THR A 126 11.06 3.42 11.28
N VAL A 127 10.11 2.58 10.86
CA VAL A 127 9.72 1.36 11.61
C VAL A 127 10.31 0.08 11.06
N CYS A 128 10.67 0.03 9.77
CA CYS A 128 11.16 -1.19 9.14
C CYS A 128 12.69 -1.24 9.18
N GLU A 129 13.24 -2.04 10.09
CA GLU A 129 14.70 -2.24 10.24
C GLU A 129 15.35 -2.84 8.98
N GLY A 130 14.57 -3.56 8.17
CA GLY A 130 15.05 -4.15 6.91
C GLY A 130 15.28 -3.14 5.79
N LEU A 131 14.81 -1.89 5.93
CA LEU A 131 15.04 -0.86 4.92
C LEU A 131 16.42 -0.23 5.10
N SER A 132 17.32 -0.55 4.17
CA SER A 132 18.69 -0.05 4.17
C SER A 132 18.78 1.45 3.85
N PRO A 133 19.73 2.20 4.45
CA PRO A 133 20.10 3.54 4.00
C PRO A 133 20.60 3.60 2.54
N SER A 134 20.98 2.45 1.96
CA SER A 134 21.42 2.36 0.57
C SER A 134 20.28 2.50 -0.44
N LEU A 135 19.02 2.41 0.01
CA LEU A 135 17.85 2.56 -0.85
C LEU A 135 17.76 3.95 -1.46
N LEU A 136 17.16 4.02 -2.64
CA LEU A 136 16.78 5.23 -3.32
C LEU A 136 15.33 5.57 -2.96
N VAL A 137 15.05 6.86 -2.79
CA VAL A 137 13.69 7.39 -2.70
C VAL A 137 13.41 8.25 -3.92
N ALA A 138 12.37 7.92 -4.67
CA ALA A 138 12.00 8.66 -5.87
C ALA A 138 10.57 9.16 -5.75
N GLN A 139 10.34 10.37 -6.24
CA GLN A 139 9.00 10.87 -6.51
C GLN A 139 8.64 10.51 -7.95
N VAL A 140 7.54 9.80 -8.13
CA VAL A 140 7.16 9.20 -9.42
C VAL A 140 5.70 9.45 -9.74
N THR A 141 5.42 9.61 -11.03
CA THR A 141 4.10 9.34 -11.61
C THR A 141 4.05 7.90 -12.12
N ARG A 142 2.87 7.44 -12.57
CA ARG A 142 2.75 6.11 -13.18
C ARG A 142 3.63 5.96 -14.44
N ALA A 143 3.83 7.05 -15.19
CA ALA A 143 4.65 7.06 -16.41
C ALA A 143 6.16 6.90 -16.15
N ASP A 144 6.59 7.12 -14.92
CA ASP A 144 7.98 6.99 -14.49
C ASP A 144 8.36 5.55 -14.10
N LEU A 145 7.39 4.62 -14.15
CA LEU A 145 7.55 3.25 -13.73
C LEU A 145 7.54 2.29 -14.92
N ARG A 146 8.23 1.16 -14.74
CA ARG A 146 8.40 0.11 -15.74
C ARG A 146 8.17 -1.27 -15.16
N HIS A 147 7.90 -2.23 -16.03
CA HIS A 147 7.93 -3.66 -15.74
C HIS A 147 8.73 -4.36 -16.85
N LYS A 148 9.81 -5.06 -16.49
CA LYS A 148 10.68 -5.75 -17.46
C LYS A 148 11.20 -4.79 -18.53
N GLY A 149 11.59 -3.59 -18.12
CA GLY A 149 12.06 -2.53 -19.01
C GLY A 149 10.99 -1.84 -19.87
N HIS A 150 9.71 -2.23 -19.83
CA HIS A 150 8.63 -1.57 -20.58
C HIS A 150 7.85 -0.58 -19.70
N PRO A 151 7.40 0.58 -20.21
CA PRO A 151 6.50 1.46 -19.47
C PRO A 151 5.25 0.71 -18.99
N LEU A 152 4.76 1.03 -17.80
CA LEU A 152 3.52 0.44 -17.32
C LEU A 152 2.36 0.83 -18.25
N ALA A 153 1.57 -0.15 -18.65
CA ALA A 153 0.33 0.11 -19.37
C ALA A 153 -0.67 0.86 -18.47
N GLU A 154 -1.57 1.62 -19.09
CA GLU A 154 -2.70 2.24 -18.38
C GLU A 154 -3.58 1.17 -17.70
N GLN A 155 -3.70 0.00 -18.34
CA GLN A 155 -4.36 -1.19 -17.78
C GLN A 155 -3.31 -2.29 -17.54
N PRO A 156 -2.85 -2.48 -16.30
CA PRO A 156 -1.95 -3.59 -15.97
C PRO A 156 -2.64 -4.95 -16.12
N ASP A 157 -1.84 -5.98 -16.41
CA ASP A 157 -2.29 -7.37 -16.46
C ASP A 157 -2.92 -7.80 -15.12
N ALA A 158 -3.77 -8.83 -15.11
CA ALA A 158 -4.38 -9.37 -13.89
C ALA A 158 -3.40 -10.06 -12.92
N SER A 159 -2.09 -9.80 -13.04
CA SER A 159 -1.02 -10.35 -12.23
C SER A 159 -0.14 -9.24 -11.67
N TRP A 160 0.36 -9.45 -10.46
CA TRP A 160 1.41 -8.62 -9.85
C TRP A 160 2.50 -8.35 -10.89
N GLN A 161 2.93 -7.09 -10.99
CA GLN A 161 4.11 -6.68 -11.74
C GLN A 161 5.23 -6.24 -10.79
N ARG A 162 6.45 -6.74 -10.99
CA ARG A 162 7.63 -6.17 -10.31
C ARG A 162 8.00 -4.87 -11.00
N TRP A 163 8.00 -3.78 -10.26
CA TRP A 163 8.20 -2.45 -10.81
C TRP A 163 9.67 -2.01 -10.77
N GLU A 164 10.05 -1.22 -11.75
CA GLU A 164 11.38 -0.63 -11.92
C GLU A 164 11.23 0.88 -12.19
N LEU A 165 12.21 1.67 -11.77
CA LEU A 165 12.30 3.08 -12.13
C LEU A 165 12.69 3.24 -13.60
N ALA A 166 12.10 4.22 -14.29
CA ALA A 166 12.60 4.66 -15.58
C ALA A 166 14.05 5.20 -15.45
N PRO A 167 14.93 5.01 -16.46
CA PRO A 167 16.36 5.32 -16.34
C PRO A 167 16.66 6.75 -15.88
N GLN A 168 15.93 7.74 -16.39
CA GLN A 168 16.10 9.14 -16.02
C GLN A 168 15.73 9.43 -14.56
N VAL A 169 14.72 8.74 -14.04
CA VAL A 169 14.29 8.87 -12.65
C VAL A 169 15.30 8.18 -11.74
N HIS A 170 15.69 6.95 -12.08
CA HIS A 170 16.72 6.19 -11.38
C HIS A 170 18.02 6.99 -11.22
N ALA A 171 18.51 7.60 -12.30
CA ALA A 171 19.74 8.39 -12.28
C ALA A 171 19.68 9.63 -11.36
N SER A 172 18.48 10.13 -11.08
CA SER A 172 18.24 11.33 -10.26
C SER A 172 17.77 11.03 -8.83
N ALA A 173 17.41 9.78 -8.54
CA ALA A 173 16.81 9.40 -7.27
C ALA A 173 17.84 9.51 -6.12
N PRO A 174 17.60 10.33 -5.09
CA PRO A 174 18.52 10.44 -3.97
C PRO A 174 18.50 9.18 -3.09
N ARG A 175 19.65 8.86 -2.50
CA ARG A 175 19.76 7.85 -1.45
C ARG A 175 19.09 8.32 -0.17
N VAL A 176 18.45 7.39 0.55
CA VAL A 176 17.92 7.62 1.89
C VAL A 176 19.02 8.15 2.80
N GLY A 177 18.67 9.08 3.70
CA GLY A 177 19.61 9.75 4.61
C GLY A 177 20.33 10.96 4.00
N THR A 178 20.19 11.23 2.71
CA THR A 178 20.72 12.46 2.10
C THR A 178 19.78 13.67 2.30
N PRO A 179 20.28 14.92 2.27
CA PRO A 179 19.42 16.11 2.34
C PRO A 179 18.39 16.22 1.19
N ALA A 180 18.67 15.63 0.04
CA ALA A 180 17.70 15.57 -1.06
C ALA A 180 16.55 14.60 -0.75
N ALA A 181 16.87 13.41 -0.23
CA ALA A 181 15.86 12.46 0.24
C ALA A 181 15.01 13.02 1.39
N ALA A 182 15.62 13.71 2.35
CA ALA A 182 14.91 14.36 3.46
C ALA A 182 13.83 15.32 2.94
N ARG A 183 14.17 16.17 1.95
CA ARG A 183 13.21 17.10 1.32
C ARG A 183 12.04 16.42 0.61
N LEU A 184 12.25 15.23 0.04
CA LEU A 184 11.15 14.45 -0.57
C LEU A 184 10.21 13.86 0.49
N LEU A 185 10.77 13.47 1.64
CA LEU A 185 10.06 12.84 2.75
C LEU A 185 9.42 13.84 3.71
N GLU A 186 9.82 15.11 3.66
CA GLU A 186 9.22 16.19 4.43
C GLU A 186 7.70 16.20 4.18
N PRO A 187 6.88 16.17 5.24
CA PRO A 187 5.45 16.36 5.09
C PRO A 187 5.22 17.67 4.36
N HIS A 188 4.44 17.64 3.27
CA HIS A 188 3.97 18.88 2.69
C HIS A 188 3.25 19.63 3.79
N ARG A 189 3.82 20.76 4.19
CA ARG A 189 3.04 21.78 4.86
C ARG A 189 2.02 22.18 3.81
N HIS A 190 0.80 21.68 3.94
CA HIS A 190 -0.32 22.33 3.29
C HIS A 190 -0.13 23.81 3.61
N PRO A 191 -0.08 24.71 2.60
CA PRO A 191 -0.20 26.12 2.90
C PRO A 191 -1.45 26.20 3.75
N SER A 192 -1.28 26.54 5.03
CA SER A 192 -2.40 26.72 5.94
C SER A 192 -3.38 27.58 5.15
N PRO A 193 -4.65 27.15 4.98
CA PRO A 193 -5.60 27.93 4.19
C PRO A 193 -5.46 29.34 4.70
N ALA A 194 -5.02 30.25 3.81
CA ALA A 194 -4.69 31.61 4.19
C ALA A 194 -5.86 32.08 5.04
N GLU A 195 -5.59 32.41 6.30
CA GLU A 195 -6.58 32.93 7.23
C GLU A 195 -7.35 33.98 6.42
N PRO A 196 -8.67 33.80 6.19
CA PRO A 196 -9.39 34.63 5.24
C PRO A 196 -9.11 36.07 5.63
N ALA A 197 -8.44 36.80 4.73
CA ALA A 197 -7.96 38.15 5.00
C ALA A 197 -9.12 38.90 5.66
N SER A 198 -8.95 39.25 6.94
CA SER A 198 -9.98 39.89 7.76
C SER A 198 -10.60 40.99 6.91
N THR A 199 -11.83 40.75 6.46
CA THR A 199 -12.54 41.70 5.63
C THR A 199 -12.62 42.98 6.45
N PRO A 200 -12.06 44.12 5.99
CA PRO A 200 -12.11 45.34 6.75
C PRO A 200 -13.58 45.65 7.03
N ALA A 201 -13.90 45.81 8.31
CA ALA A 201 -15.25 46.10 8.77
C ALA A 201 -15.81 47.28 7.96
N HIS A 202 -16.91 47.02 7.24
CA HIS A 202 -17.62 48.03 6.48
C HIS A 202 -18.15 49.07 7.48
N LEU A 203 -17.49 50.22 7.58
CA LEU A 203 -17.96 51.34 8.39
C LEU A 203 -19.32 51.79 7.84
N PRO A 204 -20.37 51.90 8.69
CA PRO A 204 -21.67 52.37 8.26
C PRO A 204 -21.59 53.82 7.80
N THR A 205 -22.11 54.10 6.61
CA THR A 205 -22.20 55.45 6.07
C THR A 205 -23.24 56.26 6.86
N PRO A 206 -22.92 57.47 7.35
CA PRO A 206 -23.90 58.29 8.07
C PRO A 206 -25.01 58.74 7.11
N SER A 207 -26.25 58.34 7.41
CA SER A 207 -27.45 58.87 6.74
C SER A 207 -27.56 60.36 7.00
N ARG A 208 -27.44 61.17 5.94
CA ARG A 208 -27.80 62.58 5.97
C ARG A 208 -29.31 62.71 5.83
N SER A 209 -30.00 62.99 6.93
CA SER A 209 -31.34 63.56 6.90
C SER A 209 -31.28 64.94 6.23
N ARG A 210 -32.04 65.12 5.14
CA ARG A 210 -32.30 66.44 4.55
C ARG A 210 -33.55 67.07 5.19
N PRO A 211 -33.61 68.40 5.26
CA PRO A 211 -34.70 69.17 5.89
C PRO A 211 -36.01 69.07 5.13
#